data_AF-A0A314ZCH5-F1
#
_entry.id   AF-A0A314ZCH5-F1
#
_cell.length_a   1.000
_cell.length_b   1.000
_cell.length_c   1.000
_cell.angle_alpha   90.00
_cell.angle_beta   90.00
_cell.angle_gamma   90.00
#
_symmetry.space_group_name_H-M   'P 1'
#
loop_
_entity.id
_entity.type
_entity.pdbx_description
1 polymer ?
#
loop_
_entity_poly.entity_id
_entity_poly.type
_entity_poly.pdbx_seq_one_letter_code
_entity_poly.pdbx_strand_id
1 'polypeptide(L)'
;MILCQHTGALELFNCQGGGWYHKSRRYKSAPECSRHVTSLEGPKDVEWNNGKTPISIKGMNIFAVYMHQQKKLKLLKLSEKVEISLQPFDYELLTVSPVRVLP
;
A
#
# COMPACT_ATOMS: atom_id res chain seq x y z
N MET A 1 4.72 21.80 14.58
CA MET A 1 4.32 20.45 15.07
C MET A 1 3.51 19.74 13.98
N ILE A 2 3.64 18.42 13.79
CA ILE A 2 2.82 17.64 12.83
C ILE A 2 1.78 16.84 13.61
N LEU A 3 0.50 16.94 13.20
CA LEU A 3 -0.60 16.19 13.80
C LEU A 3 -1.19 15.19 12.80
N CYS A 4 -1.32 13.94 13.23
CA CYS A 4 -1.95 12.83 12.51
C CYS A 4 -3.14 12.32 13.33
N GLN A 5 -4.38 12.49 12.84
CA GLN A 5 -5.58 12.08 13.58
C GLN A 5 -6.26 10.82 13.02
N HIS A 6 -5.99 10.48 11.76
CA HIS A 6 -6.66 9.38 11.06
C HIS A 6 -5.66 8.66 10.17
N THR A 7 -5.81 7.37 9.99
CA THR A 7 -4.82 6.54 9.28
C THR A 7 -5.53 5.59 8.33
N GLY A 8 -5.08 5.56 7.08
CA GLY A 8 -5.37 4.51 6.11
C GLY A 8 -4.21 3.54 6.02
N ALA A 9 -4.48 2.34 5.50
CA ALA A 9 -3.47 1.32 5.27
C ALA A 9 -3.58 0.78 3.84
N LEU A 10 -2.43 0.48 3.24
CA LEU A 10 -2.32 -0.29 2.01
C LEU A 10 -1.42 -1.49 2.26
N GLU A 11 -1.85 -2.66 1.84
CA GLU A 11 -1.06 -3.88 1.88
C GLU A 11 -0.80 -4.36 0.46
N LEU A 12 0.48 -4.47 0.10
CA LEU A 12 0.89 -5.01 -1.19
C LEU A 12 1.48 -6.40 -0.96
N PHE A 13 0.99 -7.38 -1.71
CA PHE A 13 1.47 -8.75 -1.66
C PHE A 13 1.88 -9.23 -3.04
N ASN A 14 3.08 -9.79 -3.17
CA ASN A 14 3.47 -10.50 -4.39
C ASN A 14 3.07 -11.99 -4.27
N CYS A 15 1.85 -12.30 -4.69
CA CYS A 15 1.27 -13.65 -4.65
C CYS A 15 1.46 -14.46 -5.96
N GLN A 16 2.43 -14.10 -6.81
CA GLN A 16 2.61 -14.75 -8.09
C GLN A 16 3.13 -16.19 -7.99
N GLY A 17 2.76 -17.00 -8.99
CA GLY A 17 3.37 -18.31 -9.22
C GLY A 17 2.78 -19.46 -8.42
N GLY A 18 1.61 -19.29 -7.81
CA GLY A 18 0.83 -20.43 -7.35
C GLY A 18 -0.66 -20.24 -7.60
N GLY A 19 -1.32 -21.32 -8.01
CA GLY A 19 -2.71 -21.28 -8.40
C GLY A 19 -3.41 -22.62 -8.30
N TRP A 20 -4.74 -22.59 -8.29
CA TRP A 20 -5.56 -23.79 -8.30
C TRP A 20 -5.58 -24.44 -9.69
N TYR A 21 -5.17 -25.71 -9.78
CA TYR A 21 -5.23 -26.46 -11.03
C TYR A 21 -6.46 -27.37 -11.06
N HIS A 22 -7.46 -26.97 -11.84
CA HIS A 22 -8.78 -27.62 -11.87
C HIS A 22 -8.72 -29.13 -12.18
N LYS A 23 -7.90 -29.56 -13.15
CA LYS A 23 -7.85 -30.97 -13.56
C LYS A 23 -7.36 -31.92 -12.46
N SER A 24 -6.35 -31.49 -11.68
CA SER A 24 -5.83 -32.31 -10.58
C SER A 24 -6.44 -31.96 -9.23
N ARG A 25 -7.35 -30.97 -9.16
CA ARG A 25 -7.98 -30.44 -7.94
C ARG A 25 -6.96 -30.19 -6.82
N ARG A 26 -5.84 -29.55 -7.16
CA ARG A 26 -4.76 -29.24 -6.22
C ARG A 26 -4.16 -27.88 -6.56
N TYR A 27 -3.58 -27.23 -5.56
CA TYR A 27 -2.72 -26.09 -5.78
C TYR A 27 -1.44 -26.54 -6.48
N LYS A 28 -1.02 -25.80 -7.50
CA LYS A 28 0.24 -26.01 -8.21
C LYS A 28 1.05 -24.74 -8.19
N SER A 29 2.37 -24.89 -8.02
CA SER A 29 3.31 -23.82 -8.27
C SER A 29 3.68 -23.78 -9.75
N ALA A 30 3.85 -22.56 -10.26
CA ALA A 30 4.39 -22.21 -11.56
C ALA A 30 5.56 -21.24 -11.30
N PRO A 31 6.73 -21.75 -10.87
CA PRO A 31 7.85 -20.92 -10.43
C PRO A 31 8.36 -19.97 -11.53
N GLU A 32 8.18 -20.31 -12.80
CA GLU A 32 8.47 -19.45 -13.95
C GLU A 32 7.67 -18.14 -13.98
N CYS A 33 6.56 -18.10 -13.24
CA CYS A 33 5.70 -16.94 -13.06
C CYS A 33 6.01 -16.18 -11.76
N SER A 34 6.80 -16.73 -10.83
CA SER A 34 7.21 -16.05 -9.60
C SER A 34 8.33 -15.06 -9.90
N ARG A 35 7.97 -13.81 -10.25
CA ARG A 35 8.92 -12.78 -10.64
C ARG A 35 8.92 -11.61 -9.67
N HIS A 36 9.98 -10.82 -9.74
CA HIS A 36 10.02 -9.50 -9.13
C HIS A 36 8.94 -8.62 -9.76
N VAL A 37 8.15 -7.93 -8.93
CA VAL A 37 7.08 -7.04 -9.38
C VAL A 37 7.28 -5.66 -8.77
N THR A 38 7.02 -4.65 -9.59
CA THR A 38 7.03 -3.25 -9.19
C THR A 38 5.64 -2.65 -9.33
N SER A 39 5.16 -1.92 -8.32
CA SER A 39 3.92 -1.15 -8.37
C SER A 39 4.15 0.30 -7.90
N LEU A 40 3.23 1.18 -8.28
CA LEU A 40 3.19 2.59 -7.87
C LEU A 40 1.95 2.83 -7.01
N GLU A 41 2.17 3.04 -5.71
CA GLU A 41 1.09 3.27 -4.75
C GLU A 41 1.27 4.63 -4.05
N GLY A 42 0.17 5.24 -3.64
CA GLY A 42 0.21 6.52 -2.96
C GLY A 42 -1.07 6.80 -2.18
N PRO A 43 -1.21 8.03 -1.66
CA PRO A 43 -2.36 8.37 -0.81
C PRO A 43 -3.71 8.25 -1.51
N LYS A 44 -3.76 8.35 -2.85
CA LYS A 44 -5.00 8.16 -3.64
C LYS A 44 -5.52 6.74 -3.65
N ASP A 45 -4.65 5.75 -3.49
CA ASP A 45 -5.01 4.35 -3.60
C ASP A 45 -5.66 3.83 -2.29
N VAL A 46 -5.60 4.61 -1.20
CA VAL A 46 -6.33 4.35 0.04
C VAL A 46 -7.83 4.63 -0.13
N GLU A 47 -8.67 3.69 0.30
CA GLU A 47 -10.12 3.81 0.28
C GLU A 47 -10.67 4.68 1.43
N TRP A 48 -10.35 5.97 1.44
CA TRP A 48 -10.70 6.89 2.54
C TRP A 48 -12.20 6.98 2.87
N ASN A 49 -13.06 6.73 1.89
CA ASN A 49 -14.52 6.83 2.03
C ASN A 49 -15.19 5.48 2.33
N ASN A 50 -14.43 4.39 2.47
CA ASN A 50 -14.98 3.07 2.76
C ASN A 50 -15.10 2.82 4.27
N GLY A 51 -16.04 1.98 4.68
CA GLY A 51 -16.31 1.62 6.07
C GLY A 51 -17.35 2.49 6.78
N LYS A 52 -17.52 2.25 8.10
CA LYS A 52 -18.57 2.88 8.92
C LYS A 52 -18.26 4.33 9.30
N THR A 53 -16.98 4.69 9.36
CA THR A 53 -16.49 6.03 9.74
C THR A 53 -15.53 6.53 8.68
N PRO A 54 -16.03 7.08 7.56
CA PRO A 54 -15.19 7.58 6.48
C PRO A 54 -14.29 8.73 6.95
N ILE A 55 -13.06 8.76 6.44
CA ILE A 55 -12.06 9.77 6.78
C ILE A 55 -12.09 10.86 5.71
N SER A 56 -12.50 12.07 6.09
CA SER A 56 -12.47 13.21 5.18
C SER A 56 -11.04 13.70 4.97
N ILE A 57 -10.54 13.58 3.75
CA ILE A 57 -9.24 14.12 3.33
C ILE A 57 -9.35 15.48 2.61
N LYS A 58 -10.53 16.11 2.64
CA LYS A 58 -10.78 17.38 1.95
C LYS A 58 -9.89 18.49 2.53
N GLY A 59 -9.13 19.16 1.65
CA GLY A 59 -8.21 20.23 2.04
C GLY A 59 -6.88 19.75 2.64
N MET A 60 -6.61 18.44 2.63
CA MET A 60 -5.30 17.90 3.02
C MET A 60 -4.35 17.90 1.82
N ASN A 61 -3.22 18.59 1.97
CA ASN A 61 -2.23 18.76 0.90
C ASN A 61 -1.07 17.76 0.98
N ILE A 62 -0.78 17.24 2.18
CA ILE A 62 0.37 16.40 2.46
C ILE A 62 -0.08 15.20 3.29
N PHE A 63 0.52 14.05 2.99
CA PHE A 63 0.31 12.77 3.65
C PHE A 63 1.65 12.20 4.08
N ALA A 64 1.72 11.70 5.30
CA ALA A 64 2.81 10.86 5.77
C ALA A 64 2.55 9.43 5.31
N VAL A 65 3.52 8.84 4.61
CA VAL A 65 3.49 7.45 4.16
C VAL A 65 4.68 6.72 4.77
N TYR A 66 4.39 5.80 5.69
CA TYR A 66 5.38 4.95 6.33
C TYR A 66 5.35 3.55 5.73
N MET A 67 6.47 3.12 5.14
CA MET A 67 6.69 1.78 4.59
C MET A 67 7.37 0.93 5.67
N HIS A 68 6.69 -0.11 6.14
CA HIS A 68 7.10 -0.87 7.33
C HIS A 68 8.33 -1.74 7.11
N GLN A 69 8.38 -2.51 6.02
CA GLN A 69 9.53 -3.37 5.73
C GLN A 69 10.77 -2.53 5.41
N GLN A 70 10.59 -1.49 4.60
CA GLN A 70 11.68 -0.57 4.27
C GLN A 70 12.08 0.35 5.44
N LYS A 71 11.26 0.47 6.49
CA LYS A 71 11.45 1.41 7.62
C LYS A 71 11.67 2.85 7.16
N LYS A 72 10.91 3.28 6.16
CA LYS A 72 11.06 4.60 5.51
C LYS A 72 9.78 5.40 5.62
N LEU A 73 9.92 6.68 5.98
CA LEU A 73 8.85 7.67 5.95
C LEU A 73 9.04 8.58 4.74
N LYS A 74 7.95 8.85 4.02
CA LYS A 74 7.90 9.86 2.96
C LYS A 74 6.72 10.80 3.19
N LEU A 75 6.88 12.06 2.82
CA LEU A 75 5.80 13.03 2.72
C LEU A 75 5.39 13.14 1.25
N LEU A 76 4.12 12.84 0.96
CA LEU A 76 3.59 12.82 -0.40
C LEU A 76 2.35 13.72 -0.49
N LYS A 77 2.16 14.37 -1.64
CA LYS A 77 0.88 14.94 -2.04
C LYS A 77 -0.09 13.83 -2.41
N LEU A 78 -1.39 14.15 -2.41
CA LEU A 78 -2.44 13.20 -2.79
C LEU A 78 -2.19 12.57 -4.18
N SER A 79 -1.63 13.31 -5.14
CA SER A 79 -1.34 12.82 -6.50
C SER A 79 -0.01 12.07 -6.64
N GLU A 80 0.87 12.14 -5.65
CA GLU A 80 2.19 11.52 -5.72
C GLU A 80 2.11 10.04 -5.33
N LYS A 81 3.04 9.26 -5.88
CA LYS A 81 3.14 7.82 -5.65
C LYS A 81 4.57 7.46 -5.27
N VAL A 82 4.72 6.37 -4.54
CA VAL A 82 5.98 5.71 -4.25
C VAL A 82 6.04 4.40 -5.02
N GLU A 83 7.19 4.15 -5.62
CA GLU A 83 7.50 2.87 -6.23
C GLU A 83 7.83 1.84 -5.14
N ILE A 84 7.13 0.70 -5.17
CA ILE A 84 7.34 -0.44 -4.29
C ILE A 84 7.70 -1.64 -5.16
N SER A 85 8.78 -2.32 -4.78
CA SER A 85 9.37 -3.43 -5.51
C SER A 85 9.39 -4.65 -4.59
N LEU A 86 8.70 -5.73 -4.98
CA LEU A 86 8.50 -6.93 -4.15
C LEU A 86 9.06 -8.18 -4.82
N GLN A 87 9.84 -8.94 -4.06
CA GLN A 87 10.21 -10.32 -4.43
C GLN A 87 8.97 -11.23 -4.36
N PRO A 88 8.97 -12.38 -5.07
CA PRO A 88 7.92 -13.37 -4.91
C PRO A 88 7.71 -13.76 -3.45
N PHE A 89 6.45 -13.85 -3.04
CA PHE A 89 6.04 -14.21 -1.68
C PHE A 89 6.44 -13.21 -0.58
N ASP A 90 6.78 -11.99 -0.98
CA ASP A 90 7.07 -10.88 -0.08
C ASP A 90 5.91 -9.87 -0.04
N TYR A 91 5.95 -8.97 0.93
CA TYR A 91 4.92 -7.96 1.15
C TYR A 91 5.49 -6.63 1.61
N GLU A 92 4.71 -5.56 1.45
CA GLU A 92 4.98 -4.27 2.07
C GLU A 92 3.67 -3.71 2.64
N LEU A 93 3.74 -3.17 3.85
CA LEU A 93 2.62 -2.50 4.50
C LEU A 93 2.91 -1.01 4.51
N LEU A 94 1.96 -0.21 4.01
CA LEU A 94 2.03 1.24 4.04
C LEU A 94 0.99 1.76 5.02
N THR A 95 1.45 2.56 5.96
CA THR A 95 0.59 3.39 6.81
C THR A 95 0.55 4.79 6.22
N VAL A 96 -0.65 5.28 5.90
CA VAL A 96 -0.87 6.57 5.27
C VAL A 96 -1.69 7.45 6.19
N SER A 97 -1.19 8.63 6.55
CA SER A 97 -1.93 9.59 7.37
C SER A 97 -1.94 10.96 6.71
N PRO A 98 -3.10 11.64 6.57
CA PRO A 98 -3.12 13.06 6.29
C PRO A 98 -2.38 13.83 7.40
N VAL A 99 -1.61 14.84 7.00
CA VAL A 99 -0.81 15.66 7.89
C VAL A 99 -1.29 17.10 7.81
N ARG A 100 -1.51 17.72 8.97
CA ARG A 100 -1.65 19.17 9.10
C ARG A 100 -0.36 19.75 9.70
N VAL A 101 0.22 20.72 9.00
CA VAL A 101 1.31 21.55 9.53
C VAL A 101 0.68 22.58 10.47
N LEU A 102 1.08 22.57 11.74
CA LEU A 102 0.70 23.59 12.71
C LEU A 102 1.78 24.69 12.75
N PRO A 103 1.38 25.98 12.83
CA PRO A 103 2.30 27.11 13.04
C PRO A 103 3.21 26.93 14.25
#